data_AF-A0A139HCY3-F1
#
_entry.id   AF-A0A139HCY3-F1
#
_cell.length_a   1.000
_cell.length_b   1.000
_cell.length_c   1.000
_cell.angle_alpha   90.00
_cell.angle_beta   90.00
_cell.angle_gamma   90.00
#
_symmetry.space_group_name_H-M   'P 1'
#
loop_
_entity.id
_entity.type
_entity.pdbx_description
1 polymer ?
#
loop_
_entity_poly.entity_id
_entity_poly.type
_entity_poly.pdbx_seq_one_letter_code
_entity_poly.pdbx_strand_id
1 'polypeptide(L)'
;MAKKERTAEEVATKAARRAARASLKAGKQKVAISPATPSLNEKLHLHSPIQHITTSFYLALSPCAYHDPVGGLLAEHISPHLLSYYPPLNAVLLGFENARISESQDEVGEEASDVLARSFNEYAVSFLWLTCDFVVFRPSPGTYLEGEVNLQNEALLGLICLNYFNVSIPKENMPSDWTWNGQTWSDGQGKLDQKIICQVHDFEASGQESISITGTLVGL
;
A
#
# COMPACT_ATOMS: atom_id res chain seq x y z
N MET A 1 18.26 -76.54 -43.50
CA MET A 1 17.21 -75.51 -43.61
C MET A 1 17.69 -74.26 -42.88
N ALA A 2 17.58 -73.10 -43.53
CA ALA A 2 18.47 -71.94 -43.38
C ALA A 2 18.35 -71.18 -42.04
N LYS A 3 19.49 -70.89 -41.41
CA LYS A 3 19.63 -69.86 -40.37
C LYS A 3 19.60 -68.50 -41.05
N LYS A 4 18.55 -67.72 -40.81
CA LYS A 4 18.44 -66.34 -41.29
C LYS A 4 19.27 -65.45 -40.36
N GLU A 5 20.51 -65.18 -40.78
CA GLU A 5 21.37 -64.18 -40.15
C GLU A 5 20.68 -62.82 -40.17
N ARG A 6 20.51 -62.22 -38.99
CA ARG A 6 20.11 -60.82 -38.85
C ARG A 6 21.37 -59.98 -39.00
N THR A 7 21.43 -59.19 -40.06
CA THR A 7 22.56 -58.31 -40.39
C THR A 7 22.81 -57.30 -39.28
N ALA A 8 24.09 -57.07 -38.94
CA ALA A 8 24.53 -56.17 -37.87
C ALA A 8 24.01 -54.72 -38.02
N GLU A 9 23.63 -54.33 -39.24
CA GLU A 9 23.11 -53.01 -39.60
C GLU A 9 21.71 -52.73 -39.02
N GLU A 10 20.84 -53.75 -38.93
CA GLU A 10 19.48 -53.65 -38.37
C GLU A 10 19.49 -53.52 -36.84
N VAL A 11 20.49 -54.11 -36.18
CA VAL A 11 20.71 -54.00 -34.73
C VAL A 11 21.26 -52.61 -34.39
N ALA A 12 22.15 -52.07 -35.23
CA ALA A 12 22.71 -50.73 -35.06
C ALA A 12 21.66 -49.62 -35.24
N THR A 13 20.75 -49.71 -36.22
CA THR A 13 19.69 -48.71 -36.42
C THR A 13 18.66 -48.73 -35.28
N LYS A 14 18.38 -49.91 -34.71
CA LYS A 14 17.45 -50.05 -33.58
C LYS A 14 18.06 -49.55 -32.27
N ALA A 15 19.38 -49.71 -32.07
CA ALA A 15 20.12 -49.12 -30.96
C ALA A 15 20.20 -47.58 -31.08
N ALA A 16 20.47 -47.04 -32.27
CA ALA A 16 20.50 -45.59 -32.52
C ALA A 16 19.13 -44.92 -32.28
N ARG A 17 18.02 -45.56 -32.71
CA ARG A 17 16.66 -45.07 -32.42
C ARG A 17 16.29 -45.13 -30.93
N ARG A 18 16.86 -46.08 -30.17
CA ARG A 18 16.61 -46.19 -28.71
C ARG A 18 17.43 -45.17 -27.92
N ALA A 19 18.64 -44.85 -28.38
CA ALA A 19 19.47 -43.76 -27.84
C ALA A 19 18.85 -42.38 -28.13
N ALA A 20 18.34 -42.15 -29.36
CA ALA A 20 17.65 -40.90 -29.71
C ALA A 20 16.35 -40.68 -28.92
N ARG A 21 15.64 -41.76 -28.57
CA ARG A 21 14.41 -41.68 -27.74
C ARG A 21 14.71 -41.54 -26.25
N ALA A 22 15.90 -41.92 -25.80
CA ALA A 22 16.39 -41.70 -24.44
C ALA A 22 16.89 -40.26 -24.24
N SER A 23 17.55 -39.67 -25.24
CA SER A 23 18.01 -38.27 -25.20
C SER A 23 16.86 -37.25 -25.28
N LEU A 24 15.75 -37.58 -25.94
CA LEU A 24 14.52 -36.76 -25.95
C LEU A 24 13.73 -36.79 -24.63
N LYS A 25 14.03 -37.73 -23.70
CA LYS A 25 13.38 -37.83 -22.38
C LYS A 25 14.22 -37.26 -21.23
N ALA A 26 15.48 -36.90 -21.46
CA ALA A 26 16.37 -36.35 -20.44
C ALA A 26 16.37 -34.80 -20.39
N GLY A 27 15.67 -34.12 -21.32
CA GLY A 27 15.69 -32.66 -21.48
C GLY A 27 14.47 -31.91 -20.95
N LYS A 28 13.64 -32.51 -20.09
CA LYS A 28 12.64 -31.77 -19.30
C LYS A 28 13.11 -31.71 -17.85
N GLN A 29 14.18 -30.95 -17.60
CA GLN A 29 14.28 -30.27 -16.32
C GLN A 29 13.00 -29.42 -16.23
N LYS A 30 12.08 -29.83 -15.36
CA LYS A 30 11.13 -28.91 -14.78
C LYS A 30 12.01 -27.84 -14.14
N VAL A 31 12.16 -26.70 -14.82
CA VAL A 31 12.49 -25.45 -14.15
C VAL A 31 11.34 -25.30 -13.16
N ALA A 32 11.57 -25.77 -11.94
CA ALA A 32 10.80 -25.31 -10.81
C ALA A 32 11.06 -23.81 -10.82
N ILE A 33 10.09 -23.07 -11.36
CA ILE A 33 9.95 -21.65 -11.11
C ILE A 33 9.68 -21.63 -9.61
N SER A 34 10.75 -21.62 -8.81
CA SER A 34 10.66 -21.05 -7.47
C SER A 34 9.98 -19.71 -7.70
N PRO A 35 8.87 -19.39 -7.00
CA PRO A 35 8.28 -18.07 -7.13
C PRO A 35 9.41 -17.10 -6.84
N ALA A 36 9.84 -16.34 -7.86
CA ALA A 36 10.89 -15.36 -7.68
C ALA A 36 10.41 -14.46 -6.55
N THR A 37 11.16 -14.41 -5.45
CA THR A 37 10.82 -13.50 -4.35
C THR A 37 10.72 -12.11 -4.97
N PRO A 38 9.54 -11.46 -4.90
CA PRO A 38 9.35 -10.19 -5.57
C PRO A 38 10.37 -9.20 -5.05
N SER A 39 10.92 -8.40 -5.95
CA SER A 39 11.86 -7.33 -5.62
C SER A 39 11.19 -6.33 -4.67
N LEU A 40 12.00 -5.59 -3.91
CA LEU A 40 11.47 -4.66 -2.90
C LEU A 40 10.57 -3.58 -3.53
N ASN A 41 10.87 -3.15 -4.75
CA ASN A 41 10.04 -2.24 -5.54
C ASN A 41 8.69 -2.86 -5.95
N GLU A 42 8.67 -4.14 -6.33
CA GLU A 42 7.41 -4.84 -6.64
C GLU A 42 6.53 -4.95 -5.40
N LYS A 43 7.12 -5.22 -4.23
CA LYS A 43 6.40 -5.25 -2.94
C LYS A 43 5.86 -3.87 -2.55
N LEU A 44 6.62 -2.81 -2.80
CA LEU A 44 6.19 -1.42 -2.58
C LEU A 44 4.93 -1.10 -3.39
N HIS A 45 4.91 -1.44 -4.67
CA HIS A 45 3.75 -1.20 -5.52
C HIS A 45 2.56 -2.10 -5.19
N LEU A 46 2.79 -3.37 -4.85
CA LEU A 46 1.73 -4.33 -4.54
C LEU A 46 1.04 -4.04 -3.19
N HIS A 47 1.80 -3.50 -2.24
CA HIS A 47 1.33 -3.25 -0.87
C HIS A 47 1.44 -1.76 -0.52
N SER A 48 1.01 -0.90 -1.46
CA SER A 48 0.94 0.54 -1.23
C SER A 48 -0.09 0.87 -0.14
N PRO A 49 0.25 1.76 0.81
CA PRO A 49 -0.68 2.23 1.84
C PRO A 49 -1.61 3.35 1.35
N ILE A 50 -1.45 3.84 0.11
CA ILE A 50 -2.35 4.83 -0.48
C ILE A 50 -3.56 4.10 -1.08
N GLN A 51 -4.76 4.51 -0.67
CA GLN A 51 -6.02 3.87 -1.07
C GLN A 51 -7.05 4.93 -1.49
N HIS A 52 -7.89 4.57 -2.47
CA HIS A 52 -9.08 5.33 -2.84
C HIS A 52 -10.30 4.68 -2.18
N ILE A 53 -11.09 5.47 -1.46
CA ILE A 53 -12.31 5.00 -0.80
C ILE A 53 -13.45 5.98 -1.02
N THR A 54 -14.65 5.46 -1.31
CA THR A 54 -15.87 6.27 -1.39
C THR A 54 -16.70 5.99 -0.14
N THR A 55 -17.02 7.04 0.61
CA THR A 55 -17.76 6.92 1.87
C THR A 55 -18.80 8.03 1.99
N SER A 56 -19.93 7.70 2.63
CA SER A 56 -21.02 8.61 2.94
C SER A 56 -21.09 8.90 4.44
N PHE A 57 -21.29 10.17 4.80
CA PHE A 57 -21.44 10.64 6.17
C PHE A 57 -22.77 11.38 6.34
N TYR A 58 -23.45 11.13 7.46
CA TYR A 58 -24.63 11.91 7.83
C TYR A 58 -24.19 13.08 8.71
N LEU A 59 -24.24 14.29 8.16
CA LEU A 59 -23.61 15.48 8.72
C LEU A 59 -24.61 16.62 8.93
N ALA A 60 -24.32 17.46 9.91
CA ALA A 60 -25.06 18.70 10.14
C ALA A 60 -24.54 19.80 9.20
N LEU A 61 -25.45 20.56 8.61
CA LEU A 61 -25.19 21.73 7.78
C LEU A 61 -25.65 22.98 8.53
N SER A 62 -24.72 23.92 8.74
CA SER A 62 -25.04 25.21 9.34
C SER A 62 -25.91 26.07 8.43
N PRO A 63 -26.85 26.87 8.98
CA PRO A 63 -27.73 27.75 8.20
C PRO A 63 -27.01 28.75 7.30
N CYS A 64 -25.82 29.21 7.71
CA CYS A 64 -25.03 30.16 6.92
C CYS A 64 -24.59 29.58 5.57
N ALA A 65 -24.51 28.25 5.46
CA ALA A 65 -24.07 27.55 4.27
C ALA A 65 -25.22 26.99 3.42
N TYR A 66 -26.49 27.34 3.67
CA TYR A 66 -27.61 26.86 2.85
C TYR A 66 -27.54 27.30 1.38
N HIS A 67 -26.82 28.39 1.08
CA HIS A 67 -26.60 28.85 -0.29
C HIS A 67 -25.55 28.01 -1.05
N ASP A 68 -24.67 27.32 -0.34
CA ASP A 68 -23.66 26.39 -0.87
C ASP A 68 -23.48 25.21 0.11
N PRO A 69 -24.44 24.25 0.11
CA PRO A 69 -24.47 23.19 1.12
C PRO A 69 -23.28 22.24 1.01
N VAL A 70 -22.81 21.94 -0.20
CA VAL A 70 -21.65 21.07 -0.43
C VAL A 70 -20.38 21.74 0.08
N GLY A 71 -20.15 23.01 -0.29
CA GLY A 71 -19.00 23.77 0.20
C GLY A 71 -19.01 23.92 1.73
N GLY A 72 -20.18 24.18 2.32
CA GLY A 72 -20.36 24.25 3.77
C GLY A 72 -19.99 22.95 4.49
N LEU A 73 -20.56 21.82 4.05
CA LEU A 73 -20.28 20.52 4.66
C LEU A 73 -18.80 20.15 4.55
N LEU A 74 -18.18 20.42 3.40
CA LEU A 74 -16.75 20.18 3.20
C LEU A 74 -15.89 21.07 4.09
N ALA A 75 -16.23 22.35 4.21
CA ALA A 75 -15.48 23.31 5.03
C ALA A 75 -15.57 22.99 6.53
N GLU A 76 -16.74 22.56 6.99
CA GLU A 76 -16.99 22.29 8.40
C GLU A 76 -16.47 20.91 8.85
N HIS A 77 -16.65 19.87 8.03
CA HIS A 77 -16.47 18.48 8.50
C HIS A 77 -15.35 17.70 7.82
N ILE A 78 -14.87 18.11 6.64
CA ILE A 78 -13.90 17.31 5.86
C ILE A 78 -12.55 18.02 5.76
N SER A 79 -12.55 19.27 5.32
CA SER A 79 -11.34 20.08 5.11
C SER A 79 -10.45 20.21 6.35
N PRO A 80 -10.99 20.34 7.58
CA PRO A 80 -10.17 20.38 8.79
C PRO A 80 -9.36 19.10 9.05
N HIS A 81 -9.72 18.00 8.39
CA HIS A 81 -9.03 16.71 8.55
C HIS A 81 -7.95 16.43 7.50
N LEU A 82 -7.76 17.31 6.52
CA LEU A 82 -6.68 17.15 5.53
C LEU A 82 -5.32 17.03 6.22
N LEU A 83 -4.54 16.05 5.77
CA LEU A 83 -3.22 15.69 6.30
C LEU A 83 -3.19 15.25 7.78
N SER A 84 -4.36 15.03 8.38
CA SER A 84 -4.50 14.50 9.74
C SER A 84 -5.15 13.13 9.73
N TYR A 85 -4.97 12.38 10.82
CA TYR A 85 -5.68 11.12 11.00
C TYR A 85 -7.18 11.39 11.20
N TYR A 86 -8.01 10.76 10.38
CA TYR A 86 -9.46 10.87 10.45
C TYR A 86 -10.07 9.54 10.91
N PRO A 87 -10.51 9.42 12.18
CA PRO A 87 -10.96 8.16 12.75
C PRO A 87 -12.07 7.43 11.96
N PRO A 88 -13.08 8.11 11.39
CA PRO A 88 -14.12 7.44 10.59
C PRO A 88 -13.58 6.71 9.35
N LEU A 89 -12.43 7.15 8.82
CA LEU A 89 -11.74 6.48 7.72
C LEU A 89 -10.59 5.61 8.21
N ASN A 90 -10.25 5.57 9.51
CA ASN A 90 -9.09 4.83 10.03
C ASN A 90 -7.83 5.03 9.18
N ALA A 91 -7.55 6.27 8.81
CA ALA A 91 -6.47 6.64 7.88
C ALA A 91 -6.18 8.14 7.96
N VAL A 92 -5.04 8.55 7.41
CA VAL A 92 -4.74 9.96 7.17
C VAL A 92 -5.41 10.40 5.88
N LEU A 93 -6.19 11.49 5.93
CA LEU A 93 -6.87 12.01 4.76
C LEU A 93 -5.88 12.83 3.91
N LEU A 94 -5.56 12.38 2.69
CA LEU A 94 -4.66 13.12 1.79
C LEU A 94 -5.40 14.10 0.89
N GLY A 95 -6.61 13.73 0.48
CA GLY A 95 -7.43 14.53 -0.43
C GLY A 95 -8.81 13.94 -0.61
N PHE A 96 -9.70 14.72 -1.20
CA PHE A 96 -11.08 14.33 -1.44
C PHE A 96 -11.61 14.99 -2.72
N GLU A 97 -12.54 14.32 -3.39
CA GLU A 97 -13.13 14.77 -4.66
C GLU A 97 -14.57 14.25 -4.84
N ASN A 98 -15.27 14.74 -5.87
CA ASN A 98 -16.63 14.30 -6.23
C ASN A 98 -17.64 14.33 -5.06
N ALA A 99 -17.57 15.38 -4.26
CA ALA A 99 -18.49 15.61 -3.16
C ALA A 99 -19.93 15.80 -3.67
N ARG A 100 -20.85 15.01 -3.15
CA ARG A 100 -22.27 15.00 -3.53
C ARG A 100 -23.15 14.82 -2.31
N ILE A 101 -24.34 15.40 -2.34
CA ILE A 101 -25.32 15.30 -1.26
C ILE A 101 -26.53 14.48 -1.69
N SER A 102 -27.16 13.83 -0.72
CA SER A 102 -28.36 13.00 -0.92
C SER A 102 -29.27 12.99 0.32
N GLU A 103 -30.50 12.54 0.13
CA GLU A 103 -31.48 12.39 1.23
C GLU A 103 -31.24 11.10 2.02
N SER A 104 -30.71 10.07 1.35
CA SER A 104 -30.39 8.77 1.91
C SER A 104 -28.95 8.33 1.57
N GLN A 105 -28.43 7.35 2.31
CA GLN A 105 -27.05 6.87 2.16
C GLN A 105 -26.79 6.18 0.79
N ASP A 106 -27.79 5.45 0.28
CA ASP A 106 -27.64 4.59 -0.90
C ASP A 106 -27.89 5.34 -2.23
N GLU A 107 -28.36 6.58 -2.16
CA GLU A 107 -28.55 7.45 -3.32
C GLU A 107 -27.21 8.01 -3.76
N VAL A 108 -26.52 7.26 -4.62
CA VAL A 108 -25.42 7.79 -5.41
C VAL A 108 -26.05 8.67 -6.49
N GLY A 109 -26.20 9.97 -6.20
CA GLY A 109 -26.97 10.91 -7.01
C GLY A 109 -26.75 10.74 -8.52
N GLU A 110 -27.77 10.22 -9.20
CA GLU A 110 -27.94 10.34 -10.65
C GLU A 110 -28.68 11.66 -10.91
N GLU A 111 -27.97 12.60 -11.55
CA GLU A 111 -28.44 13.92 -12.01
C GLU A 111 -29.00 14.89 -10.95
N ALA A 112 -29.05 16.17 -11.34
CA ALA A 112 -29.41 17.29 -10.49
C ALA A 112 -30.90 17.28 -10.13
N SER A 113 -31.27 16.52 -9.11
CA SER A 113 -32.53 16.68 -8.39
C SER A 113 -32.35 17.60 -7.18
N ASP A 114 -33.40 18.34 -6.83
CA ASP A 114 -33.45 19.05 -5.55
C ASP A 114 -33.29 18.03 -4.40
N VAL A 115 -32.39 18.30 -3.45
CA VAL A 115 -32.12 17.43 -2.30
C VAL A 115 -32.73 18.04 -1.04
N LEU A 116 -33.59 17.29 -0.34
CA LEU A 116 -34.22 17.76 0.90
C LEU A 116 -33.36 17.46 2.13
N ALA A 117 -33.06 18.50 2.90
CA ALA A 117 -32.38 18.39 4.19
C ALA A 117 -33.38 18.09 5.32
N ARG A 118 -32.96 17.29 6.31
CA ARG A 118 -33.80 16.95 7.46
C ARG A 118 -33.50 17.87 8.63
N SER A 119 -34.52 18.55 9.16
CA SER A 119 -34.45 19.23 10.45
C SER A 119 -35.18 18.42 11.52
N PHE A 120 -34.61 18.35 12.72
CA PHE A 120 -35.18 17.62 13.86
C PHE A 120 -35.47 18.59 15.01
N ASN A 121 -36.69 18.55 15.55
CA ASN A 121 -37.08 19.22 16.80
C ASN A 121 -36.59 20.68 16.92
N GLU A 122 -36.75 21.48 15.87
CA GLU A 122 -36.39 22.91 15.86
C GLU A 122 -34.89 23.21 16.09
N TYR A 123 -34.01 22.21 15.92
CA TYR A 123 -32.58 22.47 15.92
C TYR A 123 -32.24 23.39 14.74
N ALA A 124 -31.38 24.37 14.97
CA ALA A 124 -31.07 25.40 13.98
C ALA A 124 -30.40 24.83 12.72
N VAL A 125 -29.75 23.66 12.80
CA VAL A 125 -29.05 23.01 11.68
C VAL A 125 -29.96 22.04 10.94
N SER A 126 -29.64 21.78 9.68
CA SER A 126 -30.25 20.70 8.91
C SER A 126 -29.25 19.56 8.71
N PHE A 127 -29.73 18.34 8.47
CA PHE A 127 -28.90 17.16 8.29
C PHE A 127 -29.07 16.57 6.89
N LEU A 128 -27.95 16.18 6.29
CA LEU A 128 -27.86 15.65 4.93
C LEU A 128 -26.82 14.52 4.89
N TRP A 129 -26.92 13.64 3.90
CA TRP A 129 -25.84 12.73 3.57
C TRP A 129 -24.86 13.43 2.64
N LEU A 130 -23.57 13.38 2.98
CA LEU A 130 -22.46 13.79 2.12
C LEU A 130 -21.71 12.53 1.71
N THR A 131 -21.62 12.27 0.41
CA THR A 131 -20.75 11.24 -0.15
C THR A 131 -19.58 11.88 -0.87
N CYS A 132 -18.38 11.35 -0.65
CA CYS A 132 -17.17 11.87 -1.26
C CYS A 132 -16.18 10.74 -1.54
N ASP A 133 -15.34 10.93 -2.56
CA ASP A 133 -14.27 10.02 -2.92
C ASP A 133 -12.99 10.53 -2.27
N PHE A 134 -12.37 9.71 -1.43
CA PHE A 134 -11.22 10.07 -0.62
C PHE A 134 -9.96 9.36 -1.11
N VAL A 135 -8.86 10.10 -1.15
CA VAL A 135 -7.51 9.54 -1.20
C VAL A 135 -6.98 9.52 0.22
N VAL A 136 -6.68 8.33 0.73
CA VAL A 136 -6.23 8.14 2.11
C VAL A 136 -4.88 7.44 2.16
N PHE A 137 -4.08 7.82 3.15
CA PHE A 137 -2.86 7.13 3.53
C PHE A 137 -3.13 6.28 4.76
N ARG A 138 -3.13 4.95 4.57
CA ARG A 138 -3.45 3.94 5.57
C ARG A 138 -2.28 2.95 5.73
N PRO A 139 -1.17 3.37 6.34
CA PRO A 139 -0.09 2.46 6.69
C PRO A 139 -0.62 1.40 7.64
N SER A 140 -0.32 0.14 7.35
CA SER A 140 -0.71 -1.00 8.18
C SER A 140 0.44 -1.99 8.28
N PRO A 141 0.53 -2.77 9.36
CA PRO A 141 1.57 -3.76 9.52
C PRO A 141 1.68 -4.66 8.28
N GLY A 142 2.87 -4.74 7.70
CA GLY A 142 3.15 -5.51 6.50
C GLY A 142 3.14 -4.73 5.17
N THR A 143 2.63 -3.49 5.15
CA THR A 143 2.77 -2.58 3.99
C THR A 143 4.20 -2.04 3.87
N TYR A 144 4.54 -1.51 2.70
CA TYR A 144 5.88 -1.00 2.41
C TYR A 144 5.85 0.50 2.13
N LEU A 145 6.88 1.20 2.60
CA LEU A 145 7.04 2.64 2.45
C LEU A 145 8.44 2.95 1.93
N GLU A 146 8.53 3.79 0.91
CA GLU A 146 9.79 4.45 0.51
C GLU A 146 9.92 5.77 1.28
N GLY A 147 11.09 5.99 1.89
CA GLY A 147 11.41 7.24 2.55
C GLY A 147 12.86 7.64 2.33
N GLU A 148 13.12 8.93 2.46
CA GLU A 148 14.47 9.47 2.43
C GLU A 148 15.02 9.60 3.86
N VAL A 149 16.31 9.31 4.02
CA VAL A 149 16.97 9.43 5.32
C VAL A 149 17.03 10.90 5.73
N ASN A 150 16.42 11.22 6.87
CA ASN A 150 16.38 12.58 7.41
C ASN A 150 17.17 12.71 8.72
N LEU A 151 17.05 11.72 9.61
CA LEU A 151 17.70 11.72 10.92
C LEU A 151 18.44 10.41 11.15
N GLN A 152 19.65 10.48 11.68
CA GLN A 152 20.42 9.30 12.06
C GLN A 152 21.01 9.48 13.45
N ASN A 153 20.82 8.49 14.31
CA ASN A 153 21.54 8.35 15.57
C ASN A 153 21.78 6.87 15.86
N GLU A 154 22.53 6.55 16.92
CA GLU A 154 22.83 5.15 17.29
C GLU A 154 21.58 4.33 17.69
N ALA A 155 20.48 4.98 18.09
CA ALA A 155 19.28 4.31 18.57
C ALA A 155 18.23 4.07 17.48
N LEU A 156 18.16 4.94 16.46
CA LEU A 156 17.16 4.90 15.41
C LEU A 156 17.66 5.51 14.09
N LEU A 157 17.04 5.07 13.01
CA LEU A 157 17.10 5.68 11.68
C LEU A 157 15.74 6.32 11.38
N GLY A 158 15.73 7.64 11.18
CA GLY A 158 14.55 8.42 10.84
C GLY A 158 14.45 8.66 9.34
N LEU A 159 13.34 8.26 8.75
CA LEU A 159 13.00 8.49 7.36
C LEU A 159 11.84 9.50 7.26
N ILE A 160 11.80 10.24 6.15
CA ILE A 160 10.61 11.00 5.75
C ILE A 160 10.01 10.32 4.51
N CYS A 161 8.77 9.86 4.64
CA CYS A 161 7.96 9.31 3.55
C CYS A 161 7.05 10.41 2.96
N LEU A 162 6.88 10.41 1.63
CA LEU A 162 6.08 11.41 0.90
C LEU A 162 6.46 12.87 1.22
N ASN A 163 7.70 13.09 1.66
CA ASN A 163 8.19 14.38 2.14
C ASN A 163 7.34 15.00 3.27
N TYR A 164 6.60 14.18 4.03
CA TYR A 164 5.66 14.66 5.05
C TYR A 164 5.62 13.77 6.30
N PHE A 165 5.50 12.44 6.13
CA PHE A 165 5.32 11.52 7.25
C PHE A 165 6.66 11.04 7.80
N ASN A 166 6.85 11.22 9.10
CA ASN A 166 8.03 10.69 9.79
C ASN A 166 7.87 9.19 10.04
N VAL A 167 8.88 8.43 9.67
CA VAL A 167 8.99 7.00 9.94
C VAL A 167 10.24 6.76 10.77
N SER A 168 10.11 6.06 11.88
CA SER A 168 11.25 5.70 12.73
C SER A 168 11.54 4.22 12.61
N ILE A 169 12.81 3.88 12.47
CA ILE A 169 13.30 2.50 12.46
C ILE A 169 14.24 2.37 13.68
N PRO A 170 13.75 1.83 14.80
CA PRO A 170 14.56 1.58 15.97
C PRO A 170 15.67 0.55 15.68
N LYS A 171 16.77 0.62 16.43
CA LYS A 171 17.90 -0.31 16.31
C LYS A 171 17.46 -1.78 16.47
N GLU A 172 16.47 -2.05 17.30
CA GLU A 172 15.93 -3.40 17.53
C GLU A 172 15.28 -3.98 16.26
N ASN A 173 14.81 -3.10 15.38
CA ASN A 173 14.15 -3.44 14.11
C ASN A 173 15.11 -3.36 12.91
N MET A 174 16.42 -3.14 13.15
CA MET A 174 17.43 -3.16 12.11
C MET A 174 17.98 -4.58 11.87
N PRO A 175 18.43 -4.90 10.64
CA PRO A 175 19.12 -6.13 10.32
C PRO A 175 20.43 -6.28 11.09
N SER A 176 20.84 -7.52 11.38
CA SER A 176 22.02 -7.81 12.20
C SER A 176 23.36 -7.42 11.55
N ASP A 177 23.39 -7.25 10.23
CA ASP A 177 24.56 -6.83 9.47
C ASP A 177 24.78 -5.31 9.47
N TRP A 178 23.81 -4.54 9.99
CA TRP A 178 23.91 -3.09 10.09
C TRP A 178 24.74 -2.66 11.30
N THR A 179 25.63 -1.70 11.08
CA THR A 179 26.53 -1.20 12.12
C THR A 179 26.54 0.33 12.16
N TRP A 180 26.71 0.87 13.37
CA TRP A 180 26.85 2.30 13.61
C TRP A 180 28.34 2.65 13.72
N ASN A 181 28.81 3.57 12.87
CA ASN A 181 30.22 3.98 12.84
C ASN A 181 30.52 5.24 13.69
N GLY A 182 29.54 5.76 14.43
CA GLY A 182 29.64 7.01 15.19
C GLY A 182 29.03 8.23 14.50
N GLN A 183 28.83 8.18 13.18
CA GLN A 183 28.25 9.27 12.37
C GLN A 183 27.06 8.82 11.53
N THR A 184 27.13 7.63 10.93
CA THR A 184 26.11 7.09 10.04
C THR A 184 25.91 5.60 10.27
N TRP A 185 24.71 5.11 9.92
CA TRP A 185 24.49 3.69 9.74
C TRP A 185 25.14 3.22 8.45
N SER A 186 25.64 1.98 8.46
CA SER A 186 26.12 1.29 7.27
C SER A 186 25.61 -0.15 7.27
N ASP A 187 25.15 -0.60 6.10
CA ASP A 187 24.81 -2.00 5.85
C ASP A 187 26.07 -2.89 5.89
N GLY A 188 25.89 -4.21 5.72
CA GLY A 188 27.02 -5.15 5.64
C GLY A 188 28.01 -4.88 4.49
N GLN A 189 27.67 -4.02 3.53
CA GLN A 189 28.52 -3.61 2.41
C GLN A 189 29.21 -2.24 2.65
N GLY A 190 28.94 -1.60 3.78
CA GLY A 190 29.50 -0.29 4.14
C GLY A 190 28.80 0.89 3.47
N LYS A 191 27.61 0.71 2.89
CA LYS A 191 26.87 1.76 2.17
C LYS A 191 25.52 2.02 2.82
N LEU A 192 25.09 3.28 2.78
CA LEU A 192 23.72 3.67 3.12
C LEU A 192 23.15 4.42 1.93
N ASP A 193 22.08 3.89 1.35
CA ASP A 193 21.36 4.61 0.30
C ASP A 193 20.50 5.73 0.93
N GLN A 194 20.43 6.87 0.25
CA GLN A 194 19.62 8.01 0.70
C GLN A 194 18.12 7.67 0.72
N LYS A 195 17.69 6.79 -0.18
CA LYS A 195 16.33 6.29 -0.30
C LYS A 195 16.27 4.87 0.18
N ILE A 196 15.36 4.62 1.12
CA ILE A 196 15.23 3.34 1.80
C ILE A 196 13.77 2.91 1.74
N ILE A 197 13.56 1.65 1.42
CA ILE A 197 12.24 1.03 1.53
C ILE A 197 12.21 0.26 2.86
N CYS A 198 11.21 0.57 3.67
CA CYS A 198 10.96 -0.11 4.93
C CYS A 198 9.59 -0.79 4.90
N GLN A 199 9.45 -1.84 5.69
CA GLN A 199 8.15 -2.45 5.97
C GLN A 199 7.58 -1.82 7.23
N VAL A 200 6.32 -1.40 7.18
CA VAL A 200 5.60 -0.88 8.34
C VAL A 200 5.42 -2.01 9.35
N HIS A 201 5.90 -1.79 10.56
CA HIS A 201 5.70 -2.68 11.70
C HIS A 201 4.47 -2.24 12.49
N ASP A 202 4.38 -0.94 12.78
CA ASP A 202 3.30 -0.38 13.58
C ASP A 202 2.93 1.04 13.13
N PHE A 203 1.69 1.43 13.40
CA PHE A 203 1.13 2.73 13.11
C PHE A 203 0.26 3.19 14.26
N GLU A 204 0.66 4.29 14.89
CA GLU A 204 -0.09 4.92 15.97
C GLU A 204 -0.48 6.34 15.56
N ALA A 205 -1.77 6.65 15.69
CA ALA A 205 -2.28 8.00 15.53
C ALA A 205 -2.85 8.47 16.88
N SER A 206 -2.25 9.51 17.45
CA SER A 206 -2.72 10.13 18.69
C SER A 206 -3.47 11.42 18.36
N GLY A 207 -4.78 11.28 18.09
CA GLY A 207 -5.65 12.39 17.74
C GLY A 207 -5.34 12.96 16.34
N GLN A 208 -5.54 14.26 16.16
CA GLN A 208 -5.31 14.94 14.87
C GLN A 208 -3.86 15.43 14.68
N GLU A 209 -3.05 15.50 15.75
CA GLU A 209 -1.80 16.25 15.74
C GLU A 209 -0.54 15.39 15.56
N SER A 210 -0.56 14.13 15.99
CA SER A 210 0.64 13.29 15.91
C SER A 210 0.34 11.91 15.33
N ILE A 211 1.16 11.57 14.33
CA ILE A 211 1.21 10.28 13.67
C ILE A 211 2.61 9.73 13.85
N SER A 212 2.71 8.50 14.35
CA SER A 212 3.96 7.77 14.52
C SER A 212 3.92 6.50 13.67
N ILE A 213 4.89 6.36 12.78
CA ILE A 213 5.06 5.16 11.97
C ILE A 213 6.36 4.49 12.39
N THR A 214 6.26 3.23 12.83
CA THR A 214 7.43 2.42 13.16
C THR A 214 7.66 1.41 12.06
N GLY A 215 8.86 1.42 11.49
CA GLY A 215 9.27 0.51 10.43
C GLY A 215 10.30 -0.53 10.86
N THR A 216 10.55 -1.46 9.94
CA THR A 216 11.71 -2.37 9.95
C THR A 216 12.33 -2.39 8.56
N LEU A 217 13.65 -2.55 8.48
CA LEU A 217 14.31 -2.76 7.21
C LEU A 217 14.20 -4.25 6.87
N VAL A 218 13.61 -4.54 5.72
CA VAL A 218 13.62 -5.90 5.17
C VAL A 218 14.96 -6.04 4.46
N GLY A 219 15.75 -7.06 4.83
CA GLY A 219 17.10 -7.26 4.30
C GLY A 219 17.17 -7.04 2.78
N LEU A 220 18.07 -6.14 2.39
CA LEU A 220 18.38 -5.79 1.00
C LEU A 220 19.08 -6.95 0.27
#